data_AF-A0A517PYS0-F1
#
_entry.id   AF-A0A517PYS0-F1
#
_cell.length_a   1.000
_cell.length_b   1.000
_cell.length_c   1.000
_cell.angle_alpha   90.00
_cell.angle_beta   90.00
_cell.angle_gamma   90.00
#
_symmetry.space_group_name_H-M   'P 1'
#
loop_
_entity.id
_entity.type
_entity.pdbx_description
1 polymer ?
#
loop_
_entity_poly.entity_id
_entity_poly.type
_entity_poly.pdbx_seq_one_letter_code
_entity_poly.pdbx_strand_id
1 'polypeptide(L)'
;MSRDSLNHVSSASHDLADDIVRRVANVVGEAEAATKPLELDPYRGQLFELFVMADAAGFVAEDAEIDLTADNLCRELAALWGLTEVTQDAMAAQSKIPPAQLGKLRALWSVLRLWMEWDYAWKRWEEFHPRQGS
;
A
#
# COMPACT_ATOMS: atom_id res chain seq x y z
N MET A 1 25.13 5.34 -21.85
CA MET A 1 24.40 4.27 -21.15
C MET A 1 23.55 3.55 -22.19
N SER A 2 23.62 2.22 -22.30
CA SER A 2 22.91 1.44 -23.33
C SER A 2 21.43 1.26 -22.97
N ARG A 3 20.56 1.20 -23.99
CA ARG A 3 19.10 0.97 -23.83
C ARG A 3 18.76 -0.27 -22.99
N ASP A 4 19.57 -1.32 -23.09
CA ASP A 4 19.37 -2.57 -22.34
C ASP A 4 19.51 -2.40 -20.82
N SER A 5 20.38 -1.48 -20.37
CA SER A 5 20.56 -1.19 -18.94
C SER A 5 19.39 -0.41 -18.35
N LEU A 6 18.74 0.45 -19.14
CA LEU A 6 17.56 1.20 -18.71
C LEU A 6 16.33 0.28 -18.59
N ASN A 7 16.13 -0.63 -19.54
CA ASN A 7 15.02 -1.58 -19.51
C ASN A 7 15.11 -2.59 -18.35
N HIS A 8 16.32 -3.06 -18.00
CA HIS A 8 16.49 -3.99 -16.89
C HIS A 8 16.22 -3.35 -15.52
N VAL A 9 16.53 -2.06 -15.37
CA VAL A 9 16.24 -1.32 -14.12
C VAL A 9 14.73 -1.13 -13.96
N SER A 10 14.02 -0.77 -15.04
CA SER A 10 12.55 -0.65 -15.02
C SER A 10 11.87 -1.98 -14.65
N SER A 11 12.28 -3.11 -15.25
CA SER A 11 11.72 -4.44 -14.91
C SER A 11 11.91 -4.80 -13.43
N ALA A 12 13.11 -4.60 -12.89
CA ALA A 12 13.39 -4.94 -11.49
C ALA A 12 12.60 -4.06 -10.51
N SER A 13 12.38 -2.78 -10.85
CA SER A 13 11.56 -1.87 -10.05
C SER A 13 10.08 -2.30 -10.05
N HIS A 14 9.55 -2.73 -11.20
CA HIS A 14 8.20 -3.31 -11.28
C HIS A 14 8.07 -4.59 -10.46
N ASP A 15 9.04 -5.50 -10.57
CA ASP A 15 9.05 -6.74 -9.78
C ASP A 15 9.06 -6.45 -8.26
N LEU A 16 9.82 -5.44 -7.83
CA LEU A 16 9.84 -5.01 -6.43
C LEU A 16 8.50 -4.41 -5.99
N ALA A 17 7.89 -3.56 -6.81
CA ALA A 17 6.59 -2.96 -6.49
C ALA A 17 5.50 -4.03 -6.37
N ASP A 18 5.45 -4.98 -7.28
CA ASP A 18 4.54 -6.13 -7.23
C ASP A 18 4.75 -6.98 -5.96
N ASP A 19 6.00 -7.22 -5.56
CA ASP A 19 6.33 -7.90 -4.30
C ASP A 19 5.80 -7.12 -3.09
N ILE A 20 6.02 -5.80 -3.04
CA ILE A 20 5.52 -4.95 -1.95
C ILE A 20 3.99 -5.05 -1.85
N VAL A 21 3.26 -4.93 -2.96
CA VAL A 21 1.79 -5.05 -2.97
C VAL A 21 1.34 -6.41 -2.44
N ARG A 22 1.97 -7.50 -2.90
CA ARG A 22 1.65 -8.86 -2.45
C ARG A 22 1.93 -9.05 -0.96
N ARG A 23 3.03 -8.49 -0.45
CA ARG A 23 3.39 -8.56 0.97
C ARG A 23 2.43 -7.74 1.83
N VAL A 24 2.03 -6.55 1.39
CA VAL A 24 0.97 -5.77 2.06
C VAL A 24 -0.32 -6.59 2.13
N ALA A 25 -0.73 -7.21 1.01
CA ALA A 25 -1.93 -8.05 0.97
C ALA A 25 -1.85 -9.24 1.95
N ASN A 26 -0.67 -9.87 2.07
CA ASN A 26 -0.45 -10.96 3.01
C ASN A 26 -0.55 -10.50 4.47
N VAL A 27 0.10 -9.40 4.83
CA VAL A 27 0.02 -8.82 6.19
C VAL A 27 -1.42 -8.50 6.56
N VAL A 28 -2.19 -7.94 5.62
CA VAL A 28 -3.63 -7.69 5.81
C VAL A 28 -4.40 -8.99 6.01
N GLY A 29 -4.16 -10.01 5.18
CA GLY A 29 -4.80 -11.31 5.30
C GLY A 29 -4.51 -12.00 6.63
N GLU A 30 -3.28 -11.91 7.13
CA GLU A 30 -2.87 -12.46 8.42
C GLU A 30 -3.57 -11.74 9.58
N ALA A 31 -3.63 -10.41 9.55
CA ALA A 31 -4.32 -9.62 10.56
C ALA A 31 -5.82 -9.95 10.62
N GLU A 32 -6.47 -10.07 9.45
CA GLU A 32 -7.88 -10.47 9.35
C GLU A 32 -8.11 -11.89 9.88
N ALA A 33 -7.29 -12.86 9.48
CA ALA A 33 -7.38 -14.24 9.97
C ALA A 33 -7.17 -14.33 11.49
N ALA A 34 -6.29 -13.49 12.03
CA ALA A 34 -6.05 -13.39 13.46
C ALA A 34 -7.10 -12.53 14.20
N THR A 35 -8.04 -11.90 13.49
CA THR A 35 -9.03 -10.95 14.05
C THR A 35 -8.38 -9.79 14.82
N LYS A 36 -7.24 -9.31 14.34
CA LYS A 36 -6.46 -8.24 14.97
C LYS A 36 -6.46 -6.97 14.11
N PRO A 37 -6.44 -5.78 14.73
CA PRO A 37 -6.33 -4.51 14.01
C PRO A 37 -4.93 -4.35 13.37
N LEU A 38 -4.88 -3.68 12.22
CA LEU A 38 -3.64 -3.37 11.50
C LEU A 38 -2.78 -2.33 12.21
N GLU A 39 -3.41 -1.51 13.05
CA GLU A 39 -2.79 -0.42 13.80
C GLU A 39 -1.98 -0.91 15.02
N LEU A 40 -1.97 -2.22 15.29
CA LEU A 40 -1.20 -2.81 16.37
C LEU A 40 -0.09 -3.71 15.83
N ASP A 41 0.96 -3.85 16.64
CA ASP A 41 2.04 -4.78 16.34
C ASP A 41 1.56 -6.25 16.43
N PRO A 42 2.09 -7.14 15.57
CA PRO A 42 3.23 -6.91 14.67
C PRO A 42 2.86 -6.27 13.32
N TYR A 43 1.58 -6.19 12.96
CA TYR A 43 1.14 -5.81 11.61
C TYR A 43 1.46 -4.35 11.28
N ARG A 44 1.32 -3.45 12.26
CA ARG A 44 1.68 -2.03 12.08
C ARG A 44 3.15 -1.89 11.70
N GLY A 45 4.05 -2.54 12.44
CA GLY A 45 5.48 -2.56 12.16
C GLY A 45 5.80 -3.15 10.78
N GLN A 46 5.21 -4.29 10.43
CA GLN A 46 5.44 -4.93 9.13
C GLN A 46 4.96 -4.07 7.95
N LEU A 47 3.78 -3.46 8.06
CA LEU A 47 3.30 -2.51 7.05
C LEU A 47 4.21 -1.28 6.94
N PHE A 48 4.73 -0.80 8.07
CA PHE A 48 5.65 0.34 8.09
C PHE A 48 6.98 0.01 7.40
N GLU A 49 7.54 -1.19 7.62
CA GLU A 49 8.73 -1.64 6.89
C GLU A 49 8.52 -1.69 5.38
N LEU A 50 7.34 -2.13 4.93
CA LEU A 50 6.97 -2.13 3.51
C LEU A 50 6.80 -0.71 2.96
N PHE A 51 6.24 0.21 3.75
CA PHE A 51 6.16 1.62 3.41
C PHE A 51 7.56 2.23 3.22
N VAL A 52 8.49 2.01 4.17
CA VAL A 52 9.87 2.50 4.07
C VAL A 52 10.58 1.92 2.84
N MET A 53 10.32 0.66 2.50
CA MET A 53 10.86 0.04 1.29
C MET A 53 10.32 0.71 0.01
N ALA A 54 9.03 1.01 -0.04
CA ALA A 54 8.40 1.72 -1.16
C ALA A 54 8.93 3.17 -1.27
N ASP A 55 9.11 3.87 -0.16
CA ASP A 55 9.70 5.20 -0.10
C ASP A 55 11.15 5.22 -0.59
N ALA A 56 11.98 4.30 -0.09
CA ALA A 56 13.38 4.18 -0.50
C ALA A 56 13.55 3.85 -1.98
N ALA A 57 12.57 3.16 -2.58
CA ALA A 57 12.52 2.87 -4.01
C ALA A 57 11.94 4.03 -4.85
N GLY A 58 11.41 5.08 -4.20
CA GLY A 58 10.82 6.25 -4.85
C GLY A 58 9.38 6.05 -5.31
N PHE A 59 8.69 5.00 -4.87
CA PHE A 59 7.35 4.64 -5.36
C PHE A 59 6.22 5.45 -4.72
N VAL A 60 6.47 6.17 -3.63
CA VAL A 60 5.44 6.97 -2.92
C VAL A 60 5.44 8.45 -3.32
N ALA A 61 6.32 8.85 -4.24
CA ALA A 61 6.37 10.22 -4.76
C ALA A 61 5.18 10.50 -5.70
N GLU A 62 4.68 11.74 -5.72
CA GLU A 62 3.50 12.13 -6.52
C GLU A 62 3.74 12.01 -8.04
N ASP A 63 5.00 12.05 -8.48
CA ASP A 63 5.44 11.94 -9.87
C ASP A 63 6.21 10.65 -10.18
N ALA A 64 6.08 9.64 -9.31
CA ALA A 64 6.74 8.35 -9.50
C ALA A 64 6.24 7.64 -10.76
N GLU A 65 7.16 7.03 -11.52
CA GLU A 65 6.81 6.17 -12.66
C GLU A 65 6.00 4.93 -12.21
N ILE A 66 6.35 4.41 -11.04
CA ILE A 66 5.62 3.34 -10.36
C ILE A 66 4.97 3.93 -9.12
N ASP A 67 3.64 4.00 -9.15
CA ASP A 67 2.83 4.67 -8.13
C ASP A 67 2.37 3.67 -7.05
N LEU A 68 2.98 3.75 -5.87
CA LEU A 68 2.52 3.13 -4.62
C LEU A 68 2.12 4.19 -3.59
N THR A 69 1.58 5.33 -4.04
CA THR A 69 0.83 6.24 -3.17
C THR A 69 -0.35 5.50 -2.53
N ALA A 70 -0.87 6.04 -1.43
CA ALA A 70 -1.91 5.37 -0.65
C ALA A 70 -3.14 4.98 -1.49
N ASP A 71 -3.57 5.86 -2.40
CA ASP A 71 -4.70 5.62 -3.29
C ASP A 71 -4.42 4.48 -4.28
N ASN A 72 -3.24 4.49 -4.92
CA ASN A 72 -2.93 3.47 -5.92
C ASN A 72 -2.62 2.11 -5.28
N LEU A 73 -1.95 2.08 -4.13
CA LEU A 73 -1.81 0.85 -3.34
C LEU A 73 -3.17 0.25 -2.98
N CYS A 74 -4.12 1.06 -2.50
CA CYS A 74 -5.47 0.57 -2.20
C CYS A 74 -6.21 0.06 -3.45
N ARG A 75 -5.97 0.67 -4.63
CA ARG A 75 -6.50 0.19 -5.90
C ARG A 75 -5.94 -1.19 -6.27
N GLU A 76 -4.63 -1.38 -6.16
CA GLU A 76 -3.97 -2.66 -6.45
C GLU A 76 -4.47 -3.76 -5.50
N LEU A 77 -4.61 -3.47 -4.20
CA LEU A 77 -5.18 -4.40 -3.23
C LEU A 77 -6.64 -4.74 -3.55
N ALA A 78 -7.46 -3.75 -3.91
CA ALA A 78 -8.85 -3.96 -4.30
C ALA A 78 -8.97 -4.84 -5.54
N ALA A 79 -8.08 -4.66 -6.53
CA ALA A 79 -8.01 -5.50 -7.71
C ALA A 79 -7.58 -6.94 -7.36
N LEU A 80 -6.55 -7.10 -6.52
CA LEU A 80 -6.05 -8.40 -6.06
C LEU A 80 -7.15 -9.22 -5.35
N TRP A 81 -8.03 -8.56 -4.61
CA TRP A 81 -9.13 -9.20 -3.88
C TRP A 81 -10.44 -9.30 -4.67
N GLY A 82 -10.49 -8.82 -5.92
CA GLY A 82 -11.68 -8.83 -6.76
C GLY A 82 -12.82 -7.94 -6.23
N LEU A 83 -12.50 -6.89 -5.46
CA LEU A 83 -13.52 -6.02 -4.85
C LEU A 83 -14.27 -5.15 -5.86
N THR A 84 -13.61 -4.76 -6.94
CA THR A 84 -14.20 -3.89 -7.96
C THR A 84 -15.42 -4.55 -8.60
N GLU A 85 -15.29 -5.80 -9.05
CA GLU A 85 -16.37 -6.55 -9.68
C GLU A 85 -17.51 -6.81 -8.69
N VAL A 86 -17.18 -7.24 -7.47
CA VAL A 86 -18.19 -7.54 -6.44
C VAL A 86 -18.99 -6.29 -6.04
N THR A 87 -18.34 -5.12 -5.99
CA THR A 87 -19.03 -3.88 -5.66
C THR A 87 -19.96 -3.45 -6.80
N GLN A 88 -19.53 -3.60 -8.06
CA GLN A 88 -20.38 -3.30 -9.23
C GLN A 88 -21.59 -4.24 -9.29
N ASP A 89 -21.40 -5.54 -9.09
CA ASP A 89 -22.49 -6.53 -9.08
C ASP A 89 -23.47 -6.27 -7.93
N ALA A 90 -22.97 -5.95 -6.74
CA ALA A 90 -23.82 -5.65 -5.59
C ALA A 90 -24.66 -4.39 -5.84
N MET A 91 -24.08 -3.36 -6.48
CA MET A 91 -24.80 -2.14 -6.87
C MET A 91 -25.85 -2.41 -7.94
N ALA A 92 -25.51 -3.15 -9.00
CA ALA A 92 -26.41 -3.50 -10.08
C ALA A 92 -27.60 -4.36 -9.61
N ALA A 93 -27.33 -5.31 -8.71
CA ALA A 93 -28.34 -6.18 -8.11
C ALA A 93 -29.10 -5.52 -6.94
N GLN A 94 -28.75 -4.29 -6.56
CA GLN A 94 -29.26 -3.59 -5.37
C GLN A 94 -29.22 -4.46 -4.11
N SER A 95 -28.13 -5.22 -3.97
CA SER A 95 -27.95 -6.26 -2.95
C SER A 95 -26.95 -5.83 -1.89
N LYS A 96 -26.94 -6.52 -0.74
CA LYS A 96 -25.98 -6.24 0.34
C LYS A 96 -24.60 -6.81 -0.02
N ILE A 97 -23.55 -6.04 0.26
CA ILE A 97 -22.17 -6.50 0.13
C ILE A 97 -21.94 -7.68 1.09
N PRO A 98 -21.32 -8.79 0.64
CA PRO A 98 -21.03 -9.93 1.50
C PRO A 98 -20.14 -9.56 2.70
N PRO A 99 -20.34 -10.15 3.89
CA PRO A 99 -19.55 -9.82 5.09
C PRO A 99 -18.03 -9.95 4.93
N ALA A 100 -17.57 -10.93 4.15
CA ALA A 100 -16.15 -11.11 3.85
C ALA A 100 -15.57 -9.89 3.11
N GLN A 101 -16.33 -9.30 2.18
CA GLN A 101 -15.91 -8.12 1.42
C GLN A 101 -15.99 -6.84 2.24
N LEU A 102 -16.90 -6.76 3.22
CA LEU A 102 -16.89 -5.69 4.21
C LEU A 102 -15.63 -5.73 5.10
N GLY A 103 -15.07 -6.92 5.34
CA GLY A 103 -13.75 -7.11 5.97
C GLY A 103 -12.66 -6.38 5.20
N LYS A 104 -12.52 -6.75 3.92
CA LYS A 104 -11.54 -6.17 3.00
C LYS A 104 -11.70 -4.66 2.81
N LEU A 105 -12.93 -4.16 2.70
CA LEU A 105 -13.19 -2.72 2.63
C LEU A 105 -12.68 -2.01 3.89
N ARG A 106 -12.93 -2.55 5.09
CA ARG A 106 -12.40 -1.98 6.33
C ARG A 106 -10.87 -2.01 6.37
N ALA A 107 -10.27 -3.09 5.89
CA ALA A 107 -8.82 -3.19 5.80
C ALA A 107 -8.23 -2.15 4.84
N LEU A 108 -8.86 -1.88 3.69
CA LEU A 108 -8.44 -0.80 2.78
C LEU A 108 -8.42 0.56 3.48
N TRP A 109 -9.42 0.86 4.31
CA TRP A 109 -9.46 2.11 5.07
C TRP A 109 -8.30 2.22 6.06
N SER A 110 -7.98 1.15 6.78
CA SER A 110 -6.84 1.11 7.70
C SER A 110 -5.52 1.27 6.95
N VAL A 111 -5.32 0.57 5.83
CA VAL A 111 -4.12 0.70 4.99
C VAL A 111 -3.98 2.13 4.45
N LEU A 112 -5.03 2.67 3.84
CA LEU A 112 -5.05 4.04 3.31
C LEU A 112 -4.62 5.05 4.39
N ARG A 113 -5.26 4.97 5.56
CA ARG A 113 -4.96 5.88 6.68
C ARG A 113 -3.50 5.75 7.13
N LEU A 114 -3.01 4.54 7.37
CA LEU A 114 -1.64 4.31 7.84
C LEU A 114 -0.62 4.81 6.82
N TRP A 115 -0.83 4.51 5.54
CA TRP A 115 0.07 4.92 4.45
C TRP A 115 0.13 6.43 4.31
N MET A 116 -1.02 7.12 4.36
CA MET A 116 -1.09 8.59 4.34
C MET A 116 -0.45 9.22 5.59
N GLU A 117 -0.68 8.63 6.77
CA GLU A 117 -0.11 9.12 8.03
C GLU A 117 1.42 9.05 8.00
N TRP A 118 1.97 7.96 7.45
CA TRP A 118 3.41 7.79 7.30
C TRP A 118 4.00 8.67 6.21
N ASP A 119 3.42 8.72 5.01
CA ASP A 119 3.88 9.62 3.93
C ASP A 119 3.96 11.08 4.40
N TYR A 120 2.90 11.54 5.10
CA TYR A 120 2.88 12.87 5.68
C TYR A 120 3.97 13.10 6.73
N ALA A 121 4.14 12.16 7.67
CA ALA A 121 5.15 12.28 8.72
C ALA A 121 6.58 12.22 8.14
N TRP A 122 6.78 11.40 7.11
CA TRP A 122 8.08 11.17 6.48
C TRP A 122 8.55 12.39 5.68
N LYS A 123 7.68 12.97 4.85
CA LYS A 123 7.95 14.21 4.09
C LYS A 123 8.31 15.39 5.00
N ARG A 124 7.82 15.40 6.23
CA ARG A 124 8.05 16.47 7.22
C ARG A 124 9.11 16.14 8.24
N TRP A 125 9.80 15.01 8.12
CA TRP A 125 10.80 14.55 9.09
C TRP A 125 11.89 15.60 9.35
N GLU A 126 12.37 16.26 8.30
CA GLU A 126 13.40 17.31 8.39
C GLU A 126 12.93 18.55 9.16
N GLU A 127 11.62 18.84 9.21
CA GLU A 127 11.06 19.97 9.96
C GLU A 127 11.22 19.78 11.48
N PHE A 128 11.16 18.54 11.95
CA PHE A 128 11.23 18.18 13.37
C PHE A 128 12.62 17.71 13.81
N HIS A 129 13.48 17.38 12.84
CA HIS A 129 14.88 17.05 13.06
C HIS A 129 15.77 17.97 12.23
N PRO A 130 15.77 19.28 12.53
CA PRO A 130 16.69 20.20 11.89
C PRO A 130 18.11 19.68 12.11
N ARG A 131 18.87 19.55 11.01
CA ARG A 131 20.29 19.19 11.09
C ARG A 131 20.95 20.19 12.04
N GLN A 132 21.39 19.73 13.21
CA GLN A 132 22.12 20.58 14.14
C GLN A 132 23.43 20.99 13.46
N GLY A 133 23.47 22.23 12.96
CA GLY A 133 24.69 22.95 12.58
C GLY A 133 25.21 22.69 11.17
N SER A 134 25.31 23.78 10.40
CA SER A 134 26.57 24.13 9.72
C SER A 134 27.05 25.46 10.30
#